data_AF-A0A212F483-F1
#
_entry.id   AF-A0A212F483-F1
#
_cell.length_a   1.000
_cell.length_b   1.000
_cell.length_c   1.000
_cell.angle_alpha   90.00
_cell.angle_beta   90.00
_cell.angle_gamma   90.00
#
_symmetry.space_group_name_H-M   'P 1'
#
loop_
_entity.id
_entity.type
_entity.pdbx_description
1 polymer ?
#
loop_
_entity_poly.entity_id
_entity_poly.type
_entity_poly.pdbx_seq_one_letter_code
_entity_poly.pdbx_strand_id
1 'polypeptide(L)'
;MISTALVFLVASQCLVPAFGAVTGKQKTDTHIQFPEAAEALDAQKNHKDVPISCKGQNYCTVKTDDYPEDKFNEMFKGYNAFPQPKLIWDPLQNKQGSADDENDCASEISYDPLYKVKESGDKPWRTVVQAPKHDFVQKVRLEKCVNTDASCFTKFSTDIYTTHCKQTYGVWEVLVSKGDNQTELIKAELPICCSCYYAKTPLILSRIDKNKRQ
;
A
#
# COMPACT_ATOMS: atom_id res chain seq x y z
N MET A 1 44.13 5.29 -65.00
CA MET A 1 43.45 6.55 -64.61
C MET A 1 41.99 6.22 -64.31
N ILE A 2 41.51 6.64 -63.12
CA ILE A 2 40.14 7.13 -62.82
C ILE A 2 39.02 6.07 -62.97
N SER A 3 38.56 5.42 -61.90
CA SER A 3 37.59 5.88 -60.88
C SER A 3 36.27 6.42 -61.45
N THR A 4 35.21 5.62 -61.38
CA THR A 4 33.83 6.11 -61.41
C THR A 4 32.97 5.26 -60.49
N ALA A 5 32.50 5.89 -59.42
CA ALA A 5 31.38 5.44 -58.62
C ALA A 5 30.07 5.60 -59.42
N LEU A 6 29.11 4.70 -59.18
CA LEU A 6 27.75 4.85 -59.66
C LEU A 6 26.78 4.40 -58.56
N VAL A 7 26.00 5.37 -58.08
CA VAL A 7 24.85 5.21 -57.19
C VAL A 7 23.61 5.10 -58.08
N PHE A 8 22.74 4.12 -57.84
CA PHE A 8 21.36 4.19 -58.32
C PHE A 8 20.34 3.70 -57.28
N LEU A 9 19.28 4.50 -57.23
CA LEU A 9 18.08 4.47 -56.41
C LEU A 9 17.27 3.18 -56.60
N VAL A 10 16.74 2.62 -55.50
CA VAL A 10 15.73 1.56 -55.56
C VAL A 10 14.35 2.17 -55.37
N ALA A 11 13.48 1.90 -56.34
CA ALA A 11 12.12 2.40 -56.46
C ALA A 11 11.12 1.66 -55.57
N SER A 12 10.10 2.42 -55.15
CA SER A 12 8.89 1.97 -54.47
C SER A 12 7.95 1.24 -55.43
N GLN A 13 7.40 0.09 -55.03
CA GLN A 13 6.22 -0.50 -55.67
C GLN A 13 5.24 -0.99 -54.60
N CYS A 14 4.06 -0.38 -54.63
CA CYS A 14 2.87 -0.75 -53.87
C CYS A 14 2.36 -2.12 -54.32
N LEU A 15 2.13 -3.04 -53.37
CA LEU A 15 1.36 -4.25 -53.59
C LEU A 15 -0.06 -4.07 -53.05
N VAL A 16 -1.03 -4.15 -53.96
CA VAL A 16 -2.45 -4.34 -53.66
C VAL A 16 -2.77 -5.80 -53.98
N PRO A 17 -3.41 -6.56 -53.08
CA PRO A 17 -4.16 -7.73 -53.49
C PRO A 17 -5.66 -7.45 -53.57
N ALA A 18 -6.24 -8.02 -54.62
CA ALA A 18 -7.56 -7.80 -55.17
C ALA A 18 -8.69 -8.46 -54.37
N PHE A 19 -9.89 -7.91 -54.53
CA PHE A 19 -11.17 -8.50 -54.15
C PHE A 19 -11.48 -9.72 -55.04
N GLY A 20 -11.67 -10.89 -54.41
CA GLY A 20 -12.27 -12.08 -55.01
C GLY A 20 -13.74 -12.20 -54.58
N ALA A 21 -14.62 -12.44 -55.55
CA ALA A 21 -16.07 -12.45 -55.39
C ALA A 21 -16.66 -13.77 -54.87
N VAL A 22 -17.77 -13.57 -54.16
CA VAL A 22 -18.86 -14.43 -53.67
C VAL A 22 -19.23 -15.66 -54.51
N THR A 23 -19.47 -16.79 -53.82
CA THR A 23 -20.69 -17.65 -53.82
C THR A 23 -20.53 -18.62 -52.63
N GLY A 24 -21.48 -19.03 -51.80
CA GLY A 24 -22.93 -18.92 -51.70
C GLY A 24 -23.37 -20.18 -50.93
N LYS A 25 -23.99 -20.04 -49.74
CA LYS A 25 -24.97 -21.00 -49.19
C LYS A 25 -25.61 -20.48 -47.90
N GLN A 26 -26.83 -20.93 -47.69
CA GLN A 26 -27.91 -20.35 -46.90
C GLN A 26 -28.00 -20.97 -45.49
N LYS A 27 -28.04 -20.08 -44.48
CA LYS A 27 -28.83 -20.11 -43.24
C LYS A 27 -28.91 -21.40 -42.40
N THR A 28 -28.30 -21.38 -41.22
CA THR A 28 -28.91 -21.91 -39.98
C THR A 28 -28.40 -21.14 -38.76
N ASP A 29 -29.35 -20.82 -37.89
CA ASP A 29 -29.21 -20.09 -36.64
C ASP A 29 -28.59 -21.05 -35.59
N THR A 30 -27.35 -20.80 -35.18
CA THR A 30 -26.79 -21.37 -33.95
C THR A 30 -26.03 -20.29 -33.21
N HIS A 31 -26.63 -19.90 -32.09
CA HIS A 31 -26.08 -19.18 -30.96
C HIS A 31 -24.55 -19.34 -30.84
N ILE A 32 -23.83 -18.21 -30.86
CA ILE A 32 -22.38 -18.20 -30.60
C ILE A 32 -22.17 -18.56 -29.14
N GLN A 33 -21.91 -19.84 -28.86
CA GLN A 33 -21.31 -20.26 -27.60
C GLN A 33 -19.80 -20.06 -27.71
N PHE A 34 -19.28 -19.12 -26.91
CA PHE A 34 -17.85 -19.00 -26.70
C PHE A 34 -17.36 -20.21 -25.89
N PRO A 35 -16.25 -20.85 -26.29
CA PRO A 35 -15.66 -21.91 -25.49
C PRO A 35 -15.28 -21.36 -24.11
N GLU A 36 -15.77 -22.04 -23.08
CA GLU A 36 -15.34 -21.83 -21.70
C GLU A 36 -13.84 -22.06 -21.65
N ALA A 37 -13.08 -20.98 -21.39
CA ALA A 37 -11.66 -21.06 -21.12
C ALA A 37 -11.46 -21.70 -19.74
N ALA A 38 -11.63 -23.01 -19.68
CA ALA A 38 -11.06 -23.85 -18.66
C ALA A 38 -9.54 -23.83 -18.86
N GLU A 39 -8.88 -22.82 -18.27
CA GLU A 39 -7.46 -22.76 -17.87
C GLU A 39 -7.03 -21.29 -17.65
N ALA A 40 -7.65 -20.66 -16.64
CA ALA A 40 -7.11 -19.45 -16.00
C ALA A 40 -7.44 -19.42 -14.49
N LEU A 41 -7.73 -20.59 -13.90
CA LEU A 41 -8.11 -20.73 -12.49
C LEU A 41 -6.91 -21.14 -11.65
N ASP A 42 -5.89 -20.29 -11.55
CA ASP A 42 -4.99 -20.37 -10.38
C ASP A 42 -4.24 -19.09 -10.00
N ALA A 43 -4.45 -17.98 -10.71
CA ALA A 43 -3.82 -16.69 -10.38
C ALA A 43 -4.76 -15.65 -9.75
N GLN A 44 -6.04 -15.96 -9.52
CA GLN A 44 -7.07 -14.92 -9.27
C GLN A 44 -7.99 -15.14 -8.05
N LYS A 45 -7.60 -15.96 -7.07
CA LYS A 45 -8.43 -16.17 -5.86
C LYS A 45 -8.19 -15.20 -4.69
N ASN A 46 -7.18 -14.32 -4.71
CA ASN A 46 -6.79 -13.56 -3.50
C ASN A 46 -7.19 -12.07 -3.45
N HIS A 47 -8.01 -11.56 -4.37
CA HIS A 47 -8.41 -10.14 -4.37
C HIS A 47 -9.76 -9.84 -3.71
N LYS A 48 -10.54 -10.84 -3.27
CA LYS A 48 -11.92 -10.61 -2.84
C LYS A 48 -12.12 -10.22 -1.36
N ASP A 49 -11.16 -10.44 -0.47
CA ASP A 49 -11.47 -10.44 0.98
C ASP A 49 -10.73 -9.36 1.79
N VAL A 50 -10.51 -8.17 1.23
CA VAL A 50 -10.02 -7.04 2.04
C VAL A 50 -11.21 -6.16 2.40
N PRO A 51 -11.48 -5.95 3.71
CA PRO A 51 -12.53 -5.03 4.15
C PRO A 51 -12.44 -3.68 3.46
N ILE A 52 -13.59 -3.10 3.15
CA ILE A 52 -13.66 -1.78 2.47
C ILE A 52 -12.89 -0.72 3.25
N SER A 53 -12.89 -0.79 4.58
CA SER A 53 -12.15 0.10 5.48
C SER A 53 -10.63 0.04 5.32
N CYS A 54 -10.08 -1.03 4.75
CA CYS A 54 -8.65 -1.25 4.56
C CYS A 54 -8.20 -0.98 3.11
N LYS A 55 -9.12 -0.57 2.22
CA LYS A 55 -8.76 -0.19 0.85
C LYS A 55 -7.85 1.03 0.84
N GLY A 56 -6.85 1.01 -0.04
CA GLY A 56 -5.85 2.07 -0.14
C GLY A 56 -4.75 2.05 0.93
N GLN A 57 -4.79 1.10 1.87
CA GLN A 57 -3.76 0.89 2.87
C GLN A 57 -2.89 -0.32 2.53
N ASN A 58 -1.75 -0.47 3.22
CA ASN A 58 -0.87 -1.65 3.12
C ASN A 58 -1.09 -2.65 4.26
N TYR A 59 -2.05 -2.39 5.14
CA TYR A 59 -2.38 -3.22 6.29
C TYR A 59 -3.86 -3.12 6.63
N CYS A 60 -4.34 -4.06 7.44
CA CYS A 60 -5.72 -4.11 7.90
C CYS A 60 -5.77 -4.66 9.32
N THR A 61 -6.44 -3.93 10.20
CA THR A 61 -6.65 -4.28 11.63
C THR A 61 -8.01 -4.94 11.87
N VAL A 62 -8.82 -5.10 10.83
CA VAL A 62 -10.14 -5.71 10.92
C VAL A 62 -10.03 -7.23 10.76
N LYS A 63 -10.49 -7.97 11.75
CA LYS A 63 -10.68 -9.42 11.67
C LYS A 63 -11.92 -9.70 10.82
N THR A 64 -11.75 -10.44 9.73
CA THR A 64 -12.86 -10.91 8.90
C THR A 64 -13.43 -12.23 9.42
N ASP A 65 -14.68 -12.55 9.08
CA ASP A 65 -15.35 -13.77 9.54
C ASP A 65 -14.70 -15.05 9.01
N ASP A 66 -14.07 -14.97 7.83
CA ASP A 66 -13.32 -16.05 7.18
C ASP A 66 -11.87 -16.20 7.68
N TYR A 67 -11.46 -15.41 8.68
CA TYR A 67 -10.10 -15.45 9.18
C TYR A 67 -9.76 -16.84 9.79
N PRO A 68 -8.70 -17.52 9.32
CA PRO A 68 -8.42 -18.92 9.66
C PRO A 68 -7.74 -19.06 11.04
N GLU A 69 -8.39 -18.57 12.10
CA GLU A 69 -7.87 -18.52 13.46
C GLU A 69 -7.61 -19.93 14.03
N ASP A 70 -8.53 -20.87 13.87
CA ASP A 70 -8.34 -22.22 14.42
C ASP A 70 -7.17 -22.94 13.76
N LYS A 71 -6.99 -22.75 12.44
CA LYS A 71 -5.82 -23.25 11.72
C LYS A 71 -4.54 -22.70 12.32
N PHE A 72 -4.48 -21.39 12.56
CA PHE A 72 -3.28 -20.78 13.12
C PHE A 72 -3.04 -21.18 14.58
N ASN A 73 -4.07 -21.31 15.41
CA ASN A 73 -3.89 -21.83 16.77
C ASN A 73 -3.34 -23.26 16.75
N GLU A 74 -3.85 -24.13 15.87
CA GLU A 74 -3.31 -25.51 15.75
C GLU A 74 -1.85 -25.53 15.28
N MET A 75 -1.40 -24.59 14.42
CA MET A 75 0.02 -24.49 14.04
C MET A 75 0.94 -24.16 15.25
N PHE A 76 0.41 -23.49 16.27
CA PHE A 76 1.15 -23.12 17.48
C PHE A 76 0.89 -24.09 18.64
N LYS A 77 0.22 -25.22 18.38
CA LYS A 77 -0.05 -26.22 19.41
C LYS A 77 1.25 -26.83 19.94
N GLY A 78 1.40 -26.84 21.26
CA GLY A 78 2.63 -27.28 21.91
C GLY A 78 3.77 -26.25 21.86
N TYR A 79 3.58 -25.10 21.21
CA TYR A 79 4.46 -23.97 21.37
C TYR A 79 4.25 -23.37 22.76
N ASN A 80 5.28 -23.49 23.60
CA ASN A 80 5.35 -22.76 24.85
C ASN A 80 6.06 -21.45 24.57
N ALA A 81 5.29 -20.37 24.38
CA ALA A 81 5.86 -19.04 24.36
C ALA A 81 6.63 -18.85 25.68
N PHE A 82 7.92 -18.55 25.60
CA PHE A 82 8.64 -18.11 26.79
C PHE A 82 7.92 -16.86 27.28
N PRO A 83 7.37 -16.85 28.52
CA PRO A 83 6.68 -15.69 29.02
C PRO A 83 7.65 -14.53 28.97
N GLN A 84 7.37 -13.53 28.12
CA GLN A 84 8.18 -12.33 28.15
C GLN A 84 8.07 -11.75 29.55
N PRO A 85 9.18 -11.36 30.18
CA PRO A 85 9.12 -10.70 31.47
C PRO A 85 8.15 -9.54 31.31
N LYS A 86 7.10 -9.52 32.14
CA LYS A 86 6.22 -8.36 32.20
C LYS A 86 7.14 -7.19 32.46
N LEU A 87 7.20 -6.24 31.51
CA LEU A 87 7.88 -4.98 31.75
C LEU A 87 7.29 -4.48 33.07
N ILE A 88 8.13 -4.45 34.11
CA ILE A 88 7.78 -3.72 35.32
C ILE A 88 7.52 -2.33 34.79
N TRP A 89 6.29 -1.85 34.92
CA TRP A 89 5.96 -0.45 34.75
C TRP A 89 6.72 0.26 35.87
N ASP A 90 8.02 0.41 35.70
CA ASP A 90 8.74 1.45 36.39
C ASP A 90 8.15 2.72 35.80
N PRO A 91 7.53 3.59 36.62
CA PRO A 91 7.26 4.95 36.22
C PRO A 91 8.62 5.67 36.14
N LEU A 92 9.52 5.18 35.28
CA LEU A 92 10.42 6.04 34.57
C LEU A 92 9.48 7.05 33.96
N GLN A 93 9.49 8.24 34.57
CA GLN A 93 8.93 9.45 34.02
C GLN A 93 9.46 9.50 32.59
N ASN A 94 8.68 8.94 31.68
CA ASN A 94 8.96 9.00 30.27
C ASN A 94 9.17 10.48 30.01
N LYS A 95 9.99 10.82 29.01
CA LYS A 95 10.02 12.16 28.42
C LYS A 95 8.69 12.48 27.72
N GLN A 96 7.57 12.10 28.33
CA GLN A 96 6.25 12.59 28.10
C GLN A 96 6.33 14.04 28.52
N GLY A 97 6.00 14.91 27.58
CA GLY A 97 5.96 16.35 27.80
C GLY A 97 5.09 16.73 29.00
N SER A 98 5.01 18.04 29.27
CA SER A 98 4.02 18.55 30.22
C SER A 98 2.61 18.03 29.86
N ALA A 99 1.73 17.95 30.85
CA ALA A 99 0.30 17.71 30.59
C ALA A 99 -0.32 18.75 29.65
N ASP A 100 0.32 19.92 29.55
CA ASP A 100 -0.05 21.03 28.67
C ASP A 100 0.65 21.00 27.29
N ASP A 101 1.50 20.00 27.03
CA ASP A 101 2.20 19.89 25.74
C ASP A 101 1.24 19.38 24.68
N GLU A 102 0.79 20.28 23.82
CA GLU A 102 0.00 19.97 22.64
C GLU A 102 0.90 19.63 21.45
N ASN A 103 0.61 18.53 20.76
CA ASN A 103 1.24 18.23 19.48
C ASN A 103 0.67 19.16 18.40
N ASP A 104 1.53 19.92 17.71
CA ASP A 104 1.14 20.77 16.58
C ASP A 104 0.51 20.00 15.40
N CYS A 105 0.76 18.68 15.33
CA CYS A 105 0.11 17.79 14.37
C CYS A 105 -0.74 16.76 15.12
N ALA A 106 -2.07 16.91 15.02
CA ALA A 106 -3.01 15.98 15.60
C ALA A 106 -2.86 14.59 14.98
N SER A 107 -2.78 13.57 15.84
CA SER A 107 -2.67 12.17 15.42
C SER A 107 -3.55 11.25 16.25
N GLU A 108 -3.97 10.15 15.63
CA GLU A 108 -4.67 9.04 16.27
C GLU A 108 -3.68 7.91 16.50
N ILE A 109 -3.53 7.48 17.76
CA ILE A 109 -2.63 6.40 18.16
C ILE A 109 -3.47 5.17 18.54
N SER A 110 -3.12 4.01 17.98
CA SER A 110 -3.75 2.73 18.34
C SER A 110 -2.72 1.60 18.49
N TYR A 111 -3.11 0.53 19.18
CA TYR A 111 -2.29 -0.66 19.43
C TYR A 111 -3.05 -1.91 19.00
N ASP A 112 -3.11 -2.10 17.68
CA ASP A 112 -4.03 -3.07 17.08
C ASP A 112 -3.29 -4.29 16.52
N PRO A 113 -3.93 -5.48 16.53
CA PRO A 113 -3.45 -6.63 15.78
C PRO A 113 -3.60 -6.39 14.27
N LEU A 114 -2.66 -6.90 13.48
CA LEU A 114 -2.77 -6.92 12.02
C LEU A 114 -3.40 -8.24 11.56
N TYR A 115 -4.39 -8.22 10.69
CA TYR A 115 -5.01 -9.44 10.14
C TYR A 115 -4.65 -9.67 8.68
N LYS A 116 -4.46 -8.59 7.92
CA LYS A 116 -3.94 -8.64 6.55
C LYS A 116 -2.90 -7.55 6.35
N VAL A 117 -1.88 -7.84 5.55
CA VAL A 117 -0.85 -6.88 5.12
C VAL A 117 -0.50 -7.12 3.66
N LYS A 118 0.08 -6.11 3.01
CA LYS A 118 0.73 -6.25 1.72
C LYS A 118 2.03 -5.46 1.71
N GLU A 119 2.97 -5.94 0.91
CA GLU A 119 4.15 -5.15 0.56
C GLU A 119 3.76 -3.93 -0.28
N SER A 120 4.63 -2.93 -0.32
CA SER A 120 4.40 -1.71 -1.10
C SER A 120 4.18 -2.00 -2.59
N GLY A 121 3.34 -1.18 -3.23
CA GLY A 121 2.97 -1.33 -4.64
C GLY A 121 1.77 -2.28 -4.86
N ASP A 122 1.77 -2.95 -6.01
CA ASP A 122 0.68 -3.83 -6.47
C ASP A 122 0.91 -5.30 -6.09
N LYS A 123 1.44 -5.52 -4.89
CA LYS A 123 1.66 -6.86 -4.34
C LYS A 123 0.36 -7.39 -3.71
N PRO A 124 0.13 -8.71 -3.76
CA PRO A 124 -1.10 -9.29 -3.23
C PRO A 124 -1.15 -9.18 -1.70
N TRP A 125 -2.36 -9.05 -1.17
CA TRP A 125 -2.60 -9.10 0.27
C TRP A 125 -2.31 -10.51 0.81
N ARG A 126 -1.68 -10.55 1.97
CA ARG A 126 -1.36 -11.78 2.71
C ARG A 126 -2.02 -11.74 4.08
N THR A 127 -2.44 -12.92 4.54
CA THR A 127 -3.05 -13.10 5.85
C THR A 127 -1.96 -13.18 6.91
N VAL A 128 -2.04 -12.30 7.90
CA VAL A 128 -1.14 -12.26 9.06
C VAL A 128 -1.47 -13.43 9.98
N VAL A 129 -0.44 -14.12 10.44
CA VAL A 129 -0.58 -15.25 11.36
C VAL A 129 -0.84 -14.72 12.77
N GLN A 130 -1.97 -15.08 13.36
CA GLN A 130 -2.32 -14.78 14.75
C GLN A 130 -2.79 -16.08 15.40
N ALA A 131 -2.23 -16.42 16.55
CA ALA A 131 -2.60 -17.58 17.36
C ALA A 131 -2.87 -17.14 18.82
N PRO A 132 -3.99 -16.44 19.06
CA PRO A 132 -4.29 -15.87 20.37
C PRO A 132 -4.47 -16.92 21.48
N LYS A 133 -4.79 -18.19 21.16
CA LYS A 133 -4.86 -19.28 22.16
C LYS A 133 -3.47 -19.70 22.68
N HIS A 134 -2.40 -19.25 22.01
CA HIS A 134 -1.00 -19.56 22.33
C HIS A 134 -0.17 -18.28 22.55
N ASP A 135 -0.81 -17.19 22.96
CA ASP A 135 -0.18 -15.88 23.23
C ASP A 135 0.67 -15.31 22.08
N PHE A 136 0.40 -15.74 20.85
CA PHE A 136 1.07 -15.22 19.66
C PHE A 136 0.13 -14.24 18.95
N VAL A 137 0.23 -12.96 19.32
CA VAL A 137 -0.48 -11.87 18.66
C VAL A 137 0.48 -10.79 18.18
N GLN A 138 0.58 -10.61 16.86
CA GLN A 138 1.35 -9.53 16.23
C GLN A 138 0.56 -8.22 16.31
N LYS A 139 0.75 -7.48 17.41
CA LYS A 139 0.22 -6.13 17.61
C LYS A 139 1.28 -5.08 17.24
N VAL A 140 0.82 -3.98 16.67
CA VAL A 140 1.67 -2.86 16.28
C VAL A 140 1.10 -1.54 16.83
N ARG A 141 1.99 -0.61 17.20
CA ARG A 141 1.59 0.77 17.47
C ARG A 141 1.44 1.49 16.13
N LEU A 142 0.22 1.93 15.82
CA LEU A 142 -0.08 2.73 14.64
C LEU A 142 -0.29 4.16 15.07
N GLU A 143 0.24 5.10 14.31
CA GLU A 143 0.01 6.53 14.54
C GLU A 143 -0.31 7.22 13.22
N LYS A 144 -1.58 7.62 13.08
CA LYS A 144 -2.11 8.26 11.88
C LYS A 144 -2.28 9.75 12.08
N CYS A 145 -1.83 10.57 11.13
CA CYS A 145 -2.21 11.97 11.08
C CYS A 145 -3.73 12.10 10.93
N VAL A 146 -4.35 12.97 11.73
CA VAL A 146 -5.74 13.38 11.51
C VAL A 146 -5.85 14.20 10.21
N ASN A 147 -4.85 15.04 9.93
CA ASN A 147 -4.78 15.84 8.71
C ASN A 147 -3.32 15.98 8.23
N THR A 148 -3.02 15.43 7.05
CA THR A 148 -1.67 15.38 6.46
C THR A 148 -1.25 16.64 5.71
N ASP A 149 -2.02 17.72 5.78
CA ASP A 149 -1.69 19.01 5.15
C ASP A 149 -2.03 20.21 6.06
N ALA A 150 -2.44 19.94 7.29
CA ALA A 150 -2.68 20.98 8.28
C ALA A 150 -1.40 21.76 8.55
N SER A 151 -1.51 23.09 8.64
CA SER A 151 -0.39 23.92 9.07
C SER A 151 -0.11 23.67 10.56
N CYS A 152 1.18 23.54 10.88
CA CYS A 152 1.70 23.25 12.21
C CYS A 152 2.67 24.37 12.64
N PHE A 153 2.89 24.54 13.94
CA PHE A 153 3.65 25.68 14.49
C PHE A 153 3.09 27.03 14.03
N THR A 154 1.76 27.17 13.94
CA THR A 154 1.09 28.38 13.43
C THR A 154 1.42 29.62 14.26
N LYS A 155 1.73 29.44 15.56
CA LYS A 155 2.21 30.50 16.45
C LYS A 155 3.56 31.10 16.02
N PHE A 156 4.33 30.41 15.18
CA PHE A 156 5.66 30.81 14.70
C PHE A 156 5.72 30.96 13.17
N SER A 157 4.59 31.19 12.51
CA SER A 157 4.55 31.29 11.04
C SER A 157 5.43 32.43 10.52
N THR A 158 6.18 32.19 9.45
CA THR A 158 7.00 33.20 8.78
C THR A 158 6.70 33.20 7.27
N ASP A 159 6.87 34.33 6.60
CA ASP A 159 6.68 34.41 5.13
C ASP A 159 7.74 33.59 4.35
N ILE A 160 8.80 33.15 5.04
CA ILE A 160 9.96 32.48 4.44
C ILE A 160 9.72 30.96 4.35
N TYR A 161 8.91 30.40 5.25
CA TYR A 161 8.67 28.96 5.33
C TYR A 161 7.18 28.64 5.42
N THR A 162 6.75 27.64 4.67
CA THR A 162 5.46 27.00 4.85
C THR A 162 5.63 25.72 5.66
N THR A 163 4.71 25.49 6.59
CA THR A 163 4.69 24.30 7.44
C THR A 163 3.45 23.46 7.13
N HIS A 164 3.61 22.14 7.15
CA HIS A 164 2.51 21.19 6.99
C HIS A 164 2.81 19.91 7.76
N CYS A 165 1.79 19.32 8.37
CA CYS A 165 1.88 17.98 8.93
C CYS A 165 2.13 16.96 7.82
N LYS A 166 2.76 15.83 8.13
CA LYS A 166 2.95 14.75 7.16
C LYS A 166 3.01 13.41 7.87
N GLN A 167 2.38 12.42 7.25
CA GLN A 167 2.46 11.04 7.71
C GLN A 167 3.83 10.44 7.38
N THR A 168 4.48 9.92 8.40
CA THR A 168 5.70 9.10 8.26
C THR A 168 5.34 7.63 8.40
N TYR A 169 5.95 6.80 7.55
CA TYR A 169 5.77 5.35 7.52
C TYR A 169 7.08 4.64 7.91
N GLY A 170 6.96 3.55 8.65
CA GLY A 170 8.05 2.64 8.99
C GLY A 170 7.84 1.29 8.32
N VAL A 171 8.94 0.61 8.00
CA VAL A 171 8.89 -0.75 7.44
C VAL A 171 8.94 -1.75 8.60
N TRP A 172 7.96 -2.66 8.64
CA TRP A 172 7.85 -3.71 9.65
C TRP A 172 7.90 -5.08 8.98
N GLU A 173 8.60 -6.02 9.61
CA GLU A 173 8.57 -7.43 9.21
C GLU A 173 7.42 -8.14 9.91
N VAL A 174 6.54 -8.76 9.13
CA VAL A 174 5.29 -9.37 9.60
C VAL A 174 5.24 -10.83 9.16
N LEU A 175 4.93 -11.73 10.09
CA LEU A 175 4.77 -13.15 9.81
C LEU A 175 3.40 -13.40 9.17
N VAL A 176 3.41 -13.92 7.94
CA VAL A 176 2.21 -14.17 7.13
C VAL A 176 2.13 -15.62 6.69
N SER A 177 0.93 -16.07 6.32
CA SER A 177 0.71 -17.40 5.76
C SER A 177 1.07 -17.44 4.28
N LYS A 178 1.79 -18.49 3.87
CA LYS A 178 2.13 -18.80 2.47
C LYS A 178 1.17 -19.83 1.84
N GLY A 179 0.27 -20.41 2.63
CA GLY A 179 -0.50 -21.62 2.27
C GLY A 179 0.10 -22.88 2.91
N ASP A 180 -0.65 -23.97 2.93
CA ASP A 180 -0.18 -25.32 3.34
C ASP A 180 0.63 -25.39 4.65
N ASN A 181 0.19 -24.65 5.68
CA ASN A 181 0.85 -24.52 6.99
C ASN A 181 2.27 -23.96 6.94
N GLN A 182 2.65 -23.35 5.83
CA GLN A 182 3.89 -22.60 5.69
C GLN A 182 3.68 -21.13 6.03
N THR A 183 4.74 -20.53 6.56
CA THR A 183 4.80 -19.11 6.92
C THR A 183 6.01 -18.45 6.30
N GLU A 184 5.92 -17.16 6.04
CA GLU A 184 7.05 -16.34 5.61
C GLU A 184 7.00 -14.96 6.26
N LEU A 185 8.14 -14.29 6.35
CA LEU A 185 8.22 -12.89 6.76
C LEU A 185 8.13 -11.99 5.53
N ILE A 186 7.28 -10.98 5.57
CA ILE A 186 7.21 -9.95 4.53
C ILE A 186 7.31 -8.56 5.15
N LYS A 187 7.67 -7.57 4.33
CA LYS A 187 7.84 -6.18 4.76
C LYS A 187 6.60 -5.37 4.44
N ALA A 188 5.99 -4.76 5.46
CA ALA A 188 4.84 -3.87 5.31
C ALA A 188 5.17 -2.47 5.79
N GLU A 189 4.74 -1.45 5.04
CA GLU A 189 4.83 -0.05 5.46
C GLU A 189 3.62 0.31 6.33
N LEU A 190 3.89 0.73 7.57
CA LEU A 190 2.89 1.09 8.57
C LEU A 190 3.06 2.55 9.00
N PRO A 191 1.98 3.30 9.27
CA PRO A 191 2.06 4.66 9.77
C PRO A 191 2.58 4.66 11.22
N ILE A 192 3.70 5.36 11.46
CA ILE A 192 4.40 5.33 12.75
C ILE A 192 4.45 6.69 13.47
N CYS A 193 4.24 7.80 12.74
CA CYS A 193 4.35 9.13 13.31
C CYS A 193 3.67 10.18 12.42
N CYS A 194 3.01 11.15 13.04
CA CYS A 194 2.63 12.41 12.39
C CYS A 194 3.57 13.53 12.83
N SER A 195 4.31 14.12 11.87
CA SER A 195 5.28 15.18 12.18
C SER A 195 5.13 16.39 11.29
N CYS A 196 5.55 17.56 11.80
CA CYS A 196 5.54 18.80 11.07
C CYS A 196 6.76 18.92 10.17
N TYR A 197 6.54 19.19 8.88
CA TYR A 197 7.57 19.48 7.89
C TYR A 197 7.51 20.95 7.52
N TYR A 198 8.67 21.52 7.20
CA TYR A 198 8.79 22.88 6.70
C TYR A 198 9.44 22.89 5.31
N ALA A 199 9.00 23.80 4.46
CA ALA A 199 9.56 24.05 3.14
C ALA A 199 9.73 25.55 2.93
N LYS A 200 10.72 25.96 2.14
CA LYS A 200 10.93 27.38 1.83
C LYS A 200 9.84 27.88 0.88
N THR A 201 9.22 29.01 1.20
CA THR A 201 8.21 29.64 0.34
C THR A 201 8.83 30.03 -1.01
N PRO A 202 8.26 29.61 -2.15
CA PRO A 202 8.76 30.01 -3.46
C PRO A 202 8.71 31.53 -3.64
N LEU A 203 9.81 32.14 -4.11
CA LEU A 203 9.97 33.60 -4.26
C LEU A 203 8.94 34.27 -5.20
N ILE A 204 8.19 33.49 -5.98
CA ILE A 204 7.16 33.98 -6.90
C ILE A 204 5.88 34.36 -6.14
N LEU A 205 5.53 33.64 -5.07
CA LEU A 205 4.32 33.92 -4.27
C LEU A 205 4.53 35.10 -3.31
N SER A 206 5.74 35.28 -2.78
CA SER A 206 6.05 36.38 -1.84
C SER A 206 6.07 37.77 -2.49
N ARG A 207 6.15 37.87 -3.82
CA ARG A 207 6.01 39.12 -4.57
C ARG A 207 4.55 39.50 -4.88
N ILE A 208 3.66 38.52 -5.05
CA ILE A 208 2.26 38.79 -5.41
C ILE A 208 1.49 39.34 -4.20
N ASP A 209 1.74 38.81 -2.99
CA ASP A 209 1.02 39.26 -1.79
C ASP A 209 1.44 40.67 -1.33
N LYS A 210 2.70 41.05 -1.56
CA LYS A 210 3.16 42.42 -1.26
C LYS A 210 2.52 43.49 -2.15
N ASN A 211 2.10 43.13 -3.38
CA ASN A 211 1.44 44.05 -4.30
C ASN A 211 -0.07 44.19 -4.06
N LYS A 212 -0.68 43.36 -3.20
CA LYS A 212 -2.10 43.50 -2.81
C LYS A 212 -2.31 44.31 -1.52
N ARG A 213 -1.23 44.67 -0.81
CA ARG A 213 -1.27 45.48 0.42
C ARG A 213 -0.68 46.89 0.24
N GLN A 214 -0.65 47.40 -0.99
CA GLN A 214 -0.39 48.82 -1.29
C GLN A 214 -1.64 49.47 -1.85
#